data_AF-A0A172XCX5-F1
#
_entry.id   AF-A0A172XCX5-F1
#
_cell.length_a   1.000
_cell.length_b   1.000
_cell.length_c   1.000
_cell.angle_alpha   90.00
_cell.angle_beta   90.00
_cell.angle_gamma   90.00
#
_symmetry.space_group_name_H-M   'P 1'
#
loop_
_entity.id
_entity.type
_entity.pdbx_description
1 polymer ?
#
loop_
_entity_poly.entity_id
_entity_poly.type
_entity_poly.pdbx_seq_one_letter_code
_entity_poly.pdbx_strand_id
1 'polypeptide(L)'
;MKKIIILLTLFITCKISQTNKPSMAEEDKTDEHKTNLEHDYEEFIPPKRERIHSIHRAFELFEDYLTNICLQPPHIPLKCRVQVCGFSWIKIKSKHIVGTDKNIIPELKNKIKYSYAVAPIKYNDGYNANITPLILLEIFDANIKITSFKLTNHQNLELDLGKKTHDTNVNSIIQSYYNETRNSILREAKNKIKSYGGQDVYLYGIMNMPTPEKPQVIGSDRLISIFGNLFKNQQGASLQAEITIKDKINNQEKTYQILLSSKIFNEFIKTILSRHKGITNVNPKFKIPGEDK
;
A
#
# COMPACT_ATOMS: atom_id res chain seq x y z
N MET A 1 17.23 -58.61 19.21
CA MET A 1 16.71 -58.52 17.83
C MET A 1 16.72 -57.06 17.39
N LYS A 2 17.64 -56.69 16.49
CA LYS A 2 17.80 -55.32 15.97
C LYS A 2 16.74 -55.04 14.91
N LYS A 3 15.96 -53.96 15.06
CA LYS A 3 15.03 -53.49 14.02
C LYS A 3 15.76 -52.52 13.09
N ILE A 4 15.95 -52.94 11.84
CA ILE A 4 16.47 -52.10 10.76
C ILE A 4 15.28 -51.30 10.21
N ILE A 5 15.33 -49.97 10.29
CA ILE A 5 14.39 -49.08 9.62
C ILE A 5 15.00 -48.74 8.26
N ILE A 6 14.43 -49.32 7.19
CA ILE A 6 14.80 -48.97 5.81
C ILE A 6 14.04 -47.70 5.45
N LEU A 7 14.77 -46.59 5.36
CA LEU A 7 14.24 -45.32 4.86
C LEU A 7 14.21 -45.41 3.33
N LEU A 8 13.02 -45.62 2.75
CA LEU A 8 12.83 -45.66 1.30
C LEU A 8 12.98 -44.24 0.72
N THR A 9 14.11 -43.93 0.11
CA THR A 9 14.30 -42.69 -0.64
C THR A 9 13.59 -42.81 -1.99
N LEU A 10 12.40 -42.21 -2.09
CA LEU A 10 11.74 -41.95 -3.37
C LEU A 10 12.54 -40.88 -4.13
N PHE A 11 13.49 -41.31 -4.96
CA PHE A 11 14.09 -40.48 -5.99
C PHE A 11 13.06 -40.23 -7.09
N ILE A 12 12.30 -39.15 -6.96
CA ILE A 12 11.52 -38.60 -8.07
C ILE A 12 12.46 -37.69 -8.86
N THR A 13 12.98 -38.22 -9.97
CA THR A 13 13.77 -37.45 -10.93
C THR A 13 12.85 -36.55 -11.74
N CYS A 14 13.03 -35.24 -11.64
CA CYS A 14 12.39 -34.30 -12.56
C CYS A 14 12.99 -34.48 -13.94
N LYS A 15 12.21 -35.02 -14.89
CA LYS A 15 12.52 -34.90 -16.31
C LYS A 15 12.38 -33.44 -16.71
N ILE A 16 13.52 -32.76 -16.82
CA ILE A 16 13.62 -31.46 -17.49
C ILE A 16 13.44 -31.74 -18.98
N SER A 17 12.29 -31.36 -19.53
CA SER A 17 12.09 -31.29 -20.97
C SER A 17 12.79 -30.03 -21.49
N GLN A 18 14.05 -30.16 -21.89
CA GLN A 18 14.74 -29.16 -22.69
C GLN A 18 14.31 -29.31 -24.15
N THR A 19 13.54 -28.34 -24.65
CA THR A 19 13.44 -28.09 -26.09
C THR A 19 14.64 -27.26 -26.54
N ASN A 20 15.54 -27.90 -27.31
CA ASN A 20 16.46 -27.43 -28.39
C ASN A 20 16.93 -25.95 -28.36
N LYS A 21 18.19 -25.52 -28.56
CA LYS A 21 19.50 -25.99 -29.09
C LYS A 21 20.42 -24.71 -29.08
N PRO A 22 21.71 -24.70 -29.50
CA PRO A 22 22.76 -25.72 -29.49
C PRO A 22 24.02 -25.27 -28.69
N SER A 23 24.94 -26.23 -28.53
CA SER A 23 26.29 -26.16 -27.95
C SER A 23 27.20 -25.04 -28.47
N MET A 24 28.13 -24.58 -27.63
CA MET A 24 29.56 -24.50 -27.95
C MET A 24 30.45 -24.33 -26.69
N ALA A 25 31.54 -25.12 -26.73
CA ALA A 25 32.77 -25.24 -25.94
C ALA A 25 33.14 -24.28 -24.78
N GLU A 26 33.77 -24.89 -23.76
CA GLU A 26 34.69 -24.27 -22.80
C GLU A 26 35.86 -23.58 -23.49
N GLU A 27 36.26 -22.40 -23.01
CA GLU A 27 37.67 -22.07 -22.83
C GLU A 27 37.86 -21.01 -21.74
N ASP A 28 38.77 -21.34 -20.82
CA ASP A 28 39.34 -20.51 -19.76
C ASP A 28 40.38 -19.55 -20.36
N LYS A 29 40.34 -18.26 -19.97
CA LYS A 29 41.51 -17.36 -19.85
C LYS A 29 41.11 -15.95 -19.36
N THR A 30 41.83 -15.53 -18.34
CA THR A 30 42.01 -14.16 -17.83
C THR A 30 42.35 -13.15 -18.93
N ASP A 31 41.73 -11.96 -18.88
CA ASP A 31 42.37 -10.72 -19.32
C ASP A 31 41.75 -9.47 -18.65
N GLU A 32 42.63 -8.64 -18.09
CA GLU A 32 42.34 -7.32 -17.55
C GLU A 32 42.06 -6.34 -18.71
N HIS A 33 40.83 -5.80 -18.78
CA HIS A 33 40.60 -4.61 -19.58
C HIS A 33 39.68 -3.60 -18.88
N LYS A 34 40.30 -2.52 -18.41
CA LYS A 34 39.65 -1.26 -18.05
C LYS A 34 38.87 -0.75 -19.26
N THR A 35 37.55 -0.64 -19.12
CA THR A 35 36.73 0.15 -20.02
C THR A 35 36.01 1.22 -19.22
N ASN A 36 36.37 2.48 -19.50
CA ASN A 36 35.63 3.65 -19.08
C ASN A 36 34.27 3.62 -19.79
N LEU A 37 33.19 3.48 -19.02
CA LEU A 37 31.83 3.68 -19.50
C LEU A 37 31.35 5.03 -18.97
N GLU A 38 31.44 6.05 -19.83
CA GLU A 38 30.63 7.25 -19.71
C GLU A 38 29.16 6.82 -19.78
N HIS A 39 28.44 6.97 -18.67
CA HIS A 39 27.00 6.76 -18.64
C HIS A 39 26.30 7.99 -19.19
N ASP A 40 25.81 7.87 -20.42
CA ASP A 40 24.78 8.75 -20.98
C ASP A 40 23.53 8.64 -20.09
N TYR A 41 23.22 9.72 -19.38
CA TYR A 41 21.98 9.84 -18.61
C TYR A 41 20.84 10.20 -19.58
N GLU A 42 20.18 9.19 -20.14
CA GLU A 42 18.88 9.41 -20.78
C GLU A 42 17.86 9.88 -19.74
N GLU A 43 17.27 11.04 -20.00
CA GLU A 43 16.22 11.63 -19.17
C GLU A 43 15.00 10.68 -19.14
N PHE A 44 14.71 10.13 -17.96
CA PHE A 44 13.60 9.18 -17.78
C PHE A 44 12.26 9.86 -18.06
N ILE A 45 11.72 9.66 -19.26
CA ILE A 45 10.34 10.05 -19.59
C ILE A 45 9.40 8.98 -18.99
N PRO A 46 8.60 9.29 -17.96
CA PRO A 46 7.72 8.30 -17.36
C PRO A 46 6.69 7.82 -18.39
N PRO A 47 6.40 6.51 -18.45
CA PRO A 47 5.49 5.93 -19.44
C PRO A 47 4.09 6.56 -19.34
N LYS A 48 3.49 6.82 -20.51
CA LYS A 48 2.17 7.45 -20.66
C LYS A 48 1.09 6.54 -20.07
N ARG A 49 0.65 6.84 -18.85
CA ARG A 49 -0.33 6.06 -18.08
C ARG A 49 -1.75 6.17 -18.66
N GLU A 50 -2.51 5.08 -18.60
CA GLU A 50 -3.94 5.07 -18.88
C GLU A 50 -4.69 5.91 -17.82
N ARG A 51 -5.35 6.99 -18.26
CA ARG A 51 -6.15 7.85 -17.39
C ARG A 51 -7.53 7.24 -17.21
N ILE A 52 -7.76 6.64 -16.05
CA ILE A 52 -9.03 6.02 -15.71
C ILE A 52 -9.86 7.04 -14.92
N HIS A 53 -11.08 7.31 -15.35
CA HIS A 53 -12.01 8.18 -14.62
C HIS A 53 -13.02 7.35 -13.83
N SER A 54 -13.49 7.86 -12.70
CA SER A 54 -14.68 7.31 -12.02
C SER A 54 -15.89 7.30 -12.96
N ILE A 55 -16.88 6.45 -12.70
CA ILE A 55 -18.11 6.33 -13.49
C ILE A 55 -18.78 7.70 -13.73
N HIS A 56 -18.74 8.58 -12.73
CA HIS A 56 -19.29 9.95 -12.80
C HIS A 56 -18.25 11.06 -13.01
N ARG A 57 -17.02 10.73 -13.44
CA ARG A 57 -15.88 11.66 -13.60
C ARG A 57 -15.56 12.55 -12.39
N ALA A 58 -16.01 12.19 -11.18
CA ALA A 58 -15.72 12.88 -9.93
C ALA A 58 -14.21 12.92 -9.59
N PHE A 59 -13.46 11.92 -10.04
CA PHE A 59 -12.01 11.86 -9.90
C PHE A 59 -11.37 10.98 -10.98
N GLU A 60 -10.06 11.16 -11.13
CA GLU A 60 -9.16 10.30 -11.89
C GLU A 60 -8.57 9.24 -10.94
N LEU A 61 -8.32 8.04 -11.45
CA LEU A 61 -7.84 6.86 -10.74
C LEU A 61 -6.47 6.44 -11.26
N PHE A 62 -5.65 5.94 -10.35
CA PHE A 62 -4.39 5.27 -10.65
C PHE A 62 -4.44 3.88 -10.05
N GLU A 63 -4.41 2.88 -10.93
CA GLU A 63 -4.33 1.46 -10.58
C GLU A 63 -2.91 0.98 -10.89
N ASP A 64 -2.26 0.37 -9.91
CA ASP A 64 -0.88 -0.12 -10.04
C ASP A 64 -0.69 -1.41 -9.24
N TYR A 65 0.46 -2.04 -9.47
CA TYR A 65 0.94 -3.18 -8.70
C TYR A 65 2.16 -2.76 -7.86
N LEU A 66 2.16 -3.14 -6.58
CA LEU A 66 3.25 -2.96 -5.63
C LEU A 66 3.98 -4.30 -5.47
N THR A 67 5.20 -4.37 -5.98
CA THR A 67 6.06 -5.57 -5.99
C THR A 67 6.88 -5.70 -4.72
N ASN A 68 7.43 -6.88 -4.45
CA ASN A 68 8.34 -7.13 -3.32
C ASN A 68 7.68 -6.91 -1.96
N ILE A 69 6.39 -7.23 -1.85
CA ILE A 69 5.66 -7.18 -0.58
C ILE A 69 4.93 -8.50 -0.35
N CYS A 70 5.42 -9.29 0.60
CA CYS A 70 4.73 -10.50 1.05
C CYS A 70 3.76 -10.14 2.18
N LEU A 71 2.49 -10.55 2.05
CA LEU A 71 1.46 -10.34 3.07
C LEU A 71 1.21 -11.59 3.92
N GLN A 72 1.89 -12.68 3.59
CA GLN A 72 1.90 -13.93 4.33
C GLN A 72 3.34 -14.25 4.76
N PRO A 73 3.54 -14.72 6.00
CA PRO A 73 4.86 -15.10 6.48
C PRO A 73 5.45 -16.19 5.58
N PRO A 74 6.78 -16.22 5.40
CA PRO A 74 7.42 -17.26 4.61
C PRO A 74 7.10 -18.63 5.22
N HIS A 75 6.39 -19.46 4.47
CA HIS A 75 6.28 -20.89 4.79
C HIS A 75 7.68 -21.53 4.57
N ILE A 76 8.15 -22.32 5.55
CA ILE A 76 9.40 -23.09 5.47
C ILE A 76 9.44 -23.87 4.13
N PRO A 77 10.54 -23.86 3.37
CA PRO A 77 10.50 -24.14 1.94
C PRO A 77 10.37 -25.64 1.65
N LEU A 78 9.43 -26.04 0.80
CA LEU A 78 9.68 -27.16 -0.11
C LEU A 78 9.90 -26.63 -1.52
N LYS A 79 11.18 -26.43 -1.84
CA LYS A 79 11.80 -26.59 -3.17
C LYS A 79 11.46 -25.64 -4.34
N CYS A 80 10.71 -24.55 -4.16
CA CYS A 80 10.56 -23.54 -5.23
C CYS A 80 10.90 -22.13 -4.74
N ARG A 81 12.15 -21.69 -4.99
CA ARG A 81 12.63 -20.33 -4.70
C ARG A 81 12.28 -19.35 -5.83
N VAL A 82 11.00 -19.02 -6.05
CA VAL A 82 10.61 -17.72 -6.59
C VAL A 82 9.15 -17.46 -6.21
N GLN A 83 8.90 -16.74 -5.11
CA GLN A 83 7.58 -16.16 -4.88
C GLN A 83 7.73 -14.65 -5.05
N VAL A 84 7.46 -14.15 -6.27
CA VAL A 84 7.35 -12.70 -6.48
C VAL A 84 6.08 -12.26 -5.79
N CYS A 85 6.20 -11.84 -4.53
CA CYS A 85 5.06 -11.33 -3.78
C CYS A 85 4.73 -9.91 -4.23
N GLY A 86 3.45 -9.62 -4.37
CA GLY A 86 2.98 -8.26 -4.55
C GLY A 86 1.47 -8.18 -4.46
N PHE A 87 0.97 -6.95 -4.46
CA PHE A 87 -0.46 -6.72 -4.48
C PHE A 87 -0.84 -5.54 -5.36
N SER A 88 -2.06 -5.58 -5.90
CA SER A 88 -2.63 -4.43 -6.58
C SER A 88 -3.19 -3.44 -5.58
N TRP A 89 -3.03 -2.16 -5.89
CA TRP A 89 -3.68 -1.06 -5.19
C TRP A 89 -4.36 -0.14 -6.20
N ILE A 90 -5.32 0.64 -5.73
CA ILE A 90 -5.89 1.74 -6.50
C ILE A 90 -5.94 2.96 -5.62
N LYS A 91 -5.64 4.13 -6.19
CA LYS A 91 -5.88 5.41 -5.54
C LYS A 91 -6.57 6.41 -6.46
N ILE A 92 -7.17 7.43 -5.87
CA ILE A 92 -7.62 8.60 -6.62
C ILE A 92 -6.47 9.59 -6.82
N LYS A 93 -6.55 10.43 -7.84
CA LYS A 93 -5.69 11.61 -7.98
C LYS A 93 -5.84 12.53 -6.77
N SER A 94 -4.71 13.01 -6.27
CA SER A 94 -4.68 13.79 -5.04
C SER A 94 -5.40 15.13 -5.17
N LYS A 95 -6.00 15.54 -4.06
CA LYS A 95 -6.87 16.70 -3.90
C LYS A 95 -6.22 17.69 -2.94
N HIS A 96 -6.54 18.97 -3.12
CA HIS A 96 -6.05 20.02 -2.21
C HIS A 96 -6.58 19.80 -0.79
N ILE A 97 -5.75 20.16 0.19
CA ILE A 97 -6.15 20.20 1.60
C ILE A 97 -7.07 21.42 1.80
N VAL A 98 -8.23 21.17 2.40
CA VAL A 98 -9.29 22.15 2.64
C VAL A 98 -9.46 22.35 4.14
N GLY A 99 -9.61 23.59 4.59
CA GLY A 99 -9.84 23.96 5.99
C GLY A 99 -11.30 23.82 6.40
N THR A 100 -11.60 24.11 7.66
CA THR A 100 -12.96 24.09 8.22
C THR A 100 -13.88 25.16 7.60
N ASP A 101 -13.30 26.22 7.04
CA ASP A 101 -13.96 27.26 6.26
C ASP A 101 -14.34 26.81 4.83
N LYS A 102 -14.04 25.56 4.47
CA LYS A 102 -14.25 24.95 3.15
C LYS A 102 -13.39 25.55 2.03
N ASN A 103 -12.38 26.37 2.35
CA ASN A 103 -11.43 26.88 1.38
C ASN A 103 -10.12 26.07 1.40
N ILE A 104 -9.38 26.13 0.29
CA ILE A 104 -8.02 25.58 0.24
C ILE A 104 -7.15 26.36 1.21
N ILE A 105 -6.42 25.65 2.08
CA ILE A 105 -5.47 26.29 3.00
C ILE A 105 -4.28 26.81 2.18
N PRO A 106 -4.08 28.14 2.07
CA PRO A 106 -3.11 28.72 1.15
C PRO A 106 -1.68 28.25 1.42
N GLU A 107 -1.28 28.12 2.69
CA GLU A 107 0.08 27.72 3.07
C GLU A 107 0.41 26.26 2.70
N LEU A 108 -0.62 25.43 2.53
CA LEU A 108 -0.47 24.02 2.15
C LEU A 108 -0.66 23.81 0.64
N LYS A 109 -1.14 24.82 -0.08
CA LYS A 109 -1.37 24.79 -1.52
C LYS A 109 -0.06 24.43 -2.22
N ASN A 110 -0.12 23.42 -3.08
CA ASN A 110 1.03 22.86 -3.82
C ASN A 110 2.13 22.20 -2.98
N LYS A 111 2.04 22.22 -1.64
CA LYS A 111 3.00 21.56 -0.74
C LYS A 111 2.53 20.20 -0.28
N ILE A 112 1.25 20.09 0.05
CA ILE A 112 0.62 18.85 0.52
C ILE A 112 -0.72 18.67 -0.17
N LYS A 113 -1.02 17.44 -0.55
CA LYS A 113 -2.34 17.03 -1.03
C LYS A 113 -2.74 15.75 -0.31
N TYR A 114 -4.04 15.43 -0.31
CA TYR A 114 -4.50 14.13 0.17
C TYR A 114 -5.07 13.28 -0.96
N SER A 115 -5.04 11.97 -0.81
CA SER A 115 -5.81 11.06 -1.65
C SER A 115 -6.37 9.90 -0.83
N TYR A 116 -7.29 9.17 -1.43
CA TYR A 116 -7.76 7.88 -0.91
C TYR A 116 -7.17 6.77 -1.75
N ALA A 117 -6.80 5.66 -1.10
CA ALA A 117 -6.39 4.43 -1.75
C ALA A 117 -7.12 3.22 -1.16
N VAL A 118 -7.12 2.12 -1.89
CA VAL A 118 -7.57 0.81 -1.42
C VAL A 118 -6.48 -0.21 -1.76
N ALA A 119 -6.06 -0.95 -0.75
CA ALA A 119 -5.00 -1.96 -0.85
C ALA A 119 -5.11 -2.99 0.27
N PRO A 120 -4.63 -4.23 0.08
CA PRO A 120 -4.44 -4.89 -1.21
C PRO A 120 -5.80 -5.23 -1.86
N ILE A 121 -5.97 -5.02 -3.17
CA ILE A 121 -7.17 -5.49 -3.89
C ILE A 121 -7.00 -6.95 -4.32
N LYS A 122 -5.89 -7.24 -4.98
CA LYS A 122 -5.45 -8.61 -5.30
C LYS A 122 -4.07 -8.86 -4.69
N TYR A 123 -3.81 -10.09 -4.25
CA TYR A 123 -2.49 -10.55 -3.81
C TYR A 123 -2.17 -11.85 -4.55
N ASN A 124 -1.05 -11.89 -5.26
CA ASN A 124 -0.69 -12.99 -6.18
C ASN A 124 -1.88 -13.37 -7.09
N ASP A 125 -2.45 -12.37 -7.77
CA ASP A 125 -3.58 -12.45 -8.70
C ASP A 125 -4.96 -12.84 -8.13
N GLY A 126 -5.02 -13.35 -6.90
CA GLY A 126 -6.27 -13.64 -6.19
C GLY A 126 -6.86 -12.41 -5.47
N TYR A 127 -8.18 -12.27 -5.44
CA TYR A 127 -8.83 -11.24 -4.61
C TYR A 127 -8.50 -11.43 -3.13
N ASN A 128 -8.17 -10.33 -2.46
CA ASN A 128 -7.74 -10.38 -1.07
C ASN A 128 -8.93 -10.17 -0.12
N ALA A 129 -9.07 -11.01 0.91
CA ALA A 129 -10.08 -10.79 1.96
C ALA A 129 -9.76 -9.60 2.87
N ASN A 130 -8.52 -9.11 2.83
CA ASN A 130 -7.95 -8.16 3.78
C ASN A 130 -7.80 -6.74 3.22
N ILE A 131 -8.71 -6.37 2.32
CA ILE A 131 -8.76 -5.06 1.67
C ILE A 131 -8.92 -3.94 2.71
N THR A 132 -8.08 -2.92 2.59
CA THR A 132 -8.02 -1.78 3.52
C THR A 132 -8.15 -0.47 2.76
N PRO A 133 -9.09 0.42 3.11
CA PRO A 133 -9.05 1.80 2.66
C PRO A 133 -7.96 2.58 3.40
N LEU A 134 -7.26 3.44 2.68
CA LEU A 134 -6.16 4.26 3.18
C LEU A 134 -6.41 5.73 2.85
N ILE A 135 -5.99 6.62 3.76
CA ILE A 135 -5.84 8.05 3.52
C ILE A 135 -4.35 8.30 3.30
N LEU A 136 -4.00 8.90 2.18
CA LEU A 136 -2.63 9.25 1.86
C LEU A 136 -2.47 10.76 2.01
N LEU A 137 -1.43 11.20 2.73
CA LEU A 137 -0.96 12.58 2.69
C LEU A 137 0.31 12.63 1.85
N GLU A 138 0.17 13.17 0.64
CA GLU A 138 1.21 13.26 -0.39
C GLU A 138 1.94 14.59 -0.28
N ILE A 139 3.25 14.52 -0.11
CA ILE A 139 4.14 15.68 0.01
C ILE A 139 4.69 16.02 -1.38
N PHE A 140 4.62 17.28 -1.76
CA PHE A 140 5.17 17.83 -3.01
C PHE A 140 6.32 18.81 -2.76
N ASP A 141 6.42 19.35 -1.54
CA ASP A 141 7.52 20.23 -1.11
C ASP A 141 8.48 19.45 -0.21
N ALA A 142 9.74 19.31 -0.63
CA ALA A 142 10.75 18.55 0.10
C ALA A 142 11.07 19.12 1.49
N ASN A 143 10.77 20.40 1.74
CA ASN A 143 11.00 21.08 3.01
C ASN A 143 9.92 20.78 4.06
N ILE A 144 8.88 20.06 3.70
CA ILE A 144 7.75 19.73 4.57
C ILE A 144 7.93 18.31 5.14
N LYS A 145 7.57 18.15 6.42
CA LYS A 145 7.42 16.83 7.08
C LYS A 145 6.08 16.81 7.81
N ILE A 146 5.33 15.72 7.69
CA ILE A 146 4.17 15.49 8.56
C ILE A 146 4.66 14.81 9.84
N THR A 147 4.27 15.37 10.98
CA THR A 147 4.63 14.85 12.32
C THR A 147 3.43 14.23 13.03
N SER A 148 2.21 14.63 12.68
CA SER A 148 1.00 14.02 13.22
C SER A 148 -0.17 14.11 12.25
N PHE A 149 -1.04 13.11 12.29
CA PHE A 149 -2.38 13.13 11.69
C PHE A 149 -3.33 12.42 12.64
N LYS A 150 -4.48 13.02 12.92
CA LYS A 150 -5.51 12.45 13.79
C LYS A 150 -6.88 12.77 13.25
N LEU A 151 -7.84 11.87 13.45
CA LEU A 151 -9.24 12.17 13.23
C LEU A 151 -9.81 12.88 14.46
N THR A 152 -10.44 14.05 14.27
CA THR A 152 -10.86 14.91 15.39
C THR A 152 -11.84 14.21 16.34
N ASN A 153 -12.75 13.40 15.80
CA ASN A 153 -13.74 12.64 16.57
C ASN A 153 -13.28 11.21 16.93
N HIS A 154 -12.05 10.85 16.58
CA HIS A 154 -11.47 9.53 16.84
C HIS A 154 -9.98 9.64 17.20
N GLN A 155 -9.63 10.55 18.13
CA GLN A 155 -8.22 10.89 18.43
C GLN A 155 -7.39 9.71 18.97
N ASN A 156 -8.03 8.73 19.60
CA ASN A 156 -7.38 7.52 20.12
C ASN A 156 -7.18 6.44 19.06
N LEU A 157 -7.68 6.66 17.83
CA LEU A 157 -7.51 5.72 16.73
C LEU A 157 -6.15 5.94 16.08
N GLU A 158 -5.24 5.00 16.28
CA GLU A 158 -3.97 4.98 15.57
C GLU A 158 -4.19 4.54 14.12
N LEU A 159 -3.79 5.39 13.19
CA LEU A 159 -3.89 5.14 11.75
C LEU A 159 -2.53 5.18 11.06
N ASP A 160 -1.49 5.73 11.70
CA ASP A 160 -0.20 5.91 11.06
C ASP A 160 0.50 4.57 10.83
N LEU A 161 0.50 4.12 9.57
CA LEU A 161 1.18 2.90 9.16
C LEU A 161 2.71 3.02 9.24
N GLY A 162 3.26 4.22 9.41
CA GLY A 162 4.67 4.45 9.72
C GLY A 162 5.02 4.15 11.18
N LYS A 163 4.03 4.17 12.08
CA LYS A 163 4.28 3.95 13.50
C LYS A 163 4.55 2.49 13.79
N LYS A 164 5.62 2.24 14.54
CA LYS A 164 5.93 0.88 15.00
C LYS A 164 4.89 0.46 16.04
N THR A 165 4.11 -0.56 15.71
CA THR A 165 3.31 -1.30 16.68
C THR A 165 4.21 -2.38 17.28
N HIS A 166 4.59 -2.21 18.55
CA HIS A 166 5.21 -3.29 19.31
C HIS A 166 4.10 -4.03 20.04
N ASP A 167 3.91 -5.30 19.70
CA ASP A 167 3.03 -6.19 20.47
C ASP A 167 3.92 -7.10 21.31
N THR A 168 3.87 -6.91 22.63
CA THR A 168 4.65 -7.70 23.60
C THR A 168 4.25 -9.18 23.60
N ASN A 169 3.09 -9.52 23.03
CA ASN A 169 2.57 -10.89 22.96
C ASN A 169 2.99 -11.61 21.67
N VAL A 170 3.73 -10.95 20.78
CA VAL A 170 4.17 -11.50 19.50
C VAL A 170 5.65 -11.87 19.56
N ASN A 171 6.00 -13.09 19.15
CA ASN A 171 7.40 -13.55 19.09
C ASN A 171 8.25 -12.64 18.17
N SER A 172 9.53 -12.44 18.51
CA SER A 172 10.49 -11.58 17.80
C SER A 172 10.58 -11.84 16.29
N ILE A 173 10.50 -13.09 15.85
CA ILE A 173 10.51 -13.47 14.43
C ILE A 173 9.30 -12.86 13.70
N ILE A 174 8.14 -12.98 14.31
CA ILE A 174 6.88 -12.50 13.76
C ILE A 174 6.88 -10.96 13.74
N GLN A 175 7.37 -10.32 14.81
CA GLN A 175 7.55 -8.86 14.86
C GLN A 175 8.52 -8.35 13.78
N SER A 176 9.59 -9.09 13.49
CA SER A 176 10.55 -8.78 12.41
C SER A 176 9.86 -8.79 11.05
N TYR A 177 9.11 -9.86 10.76
CA TYR A 177 8.32 -9.98 9.54
C TYR A 177 7.30 -8.84 9.39
N TYR A 178 6.68 -8.38 10.49
CA TYR A 178 5.76 -7.22 10.44
C TYR A 178 6.46 -5.92 10.09
N ASN A 179 7.62 -5.69 10.71
CA ASN A 179 8.42 -4.52 10.42
C ASN A 179 8.87 -4.52 8.96
N GLU A 180 9.30 -5.66 8.42
CA GLU A 180 9.70 -5.80 7.03
C GLU A 180 8.55 -5.57 6.05
N THR A 181 7.40 -6.20 6.30
CA THR A 181 6.19 -6.05 5.48
C THR A 181 5.75 -4.59 5.46
N ARG A 182 5.61 -3.96 6.63
CA ARG A 182 5.23 -2.56 6.77
C ARG A 182 6.23 -1.64 6.06
N ASN A 183 7.53 -1.81 6.30
CA ASN A 183 8.56 -0.98 5.67
C ASN A 183 8.56 -1.12 4.15
N SER A 184 8.29 -2.33 3.63
CA SER A 184 8.17 -2.57 2.19
C SER A 184 6.94 -1.88 1.60
N ILE A 185 5.79 -1.91 2.28
CA ILE A 185 4.59 -1.15 1.87
C ILE A 185 4.89 0.35 1.81
N LEU A 186 5.50 0.91 2.86
CA LEU A 186 5.84 2.33 2.93
C LEU A 186 6.81 2.73 1.80
N ARG A 187 7.84 1.91 1.55
CA ARG A 187 8.84 2.14 0.50
C ARG A 187 8.19 2.12 -0.89
N GLU A 188 7.43 1.09 -1.21
CA GLU A 188 6.84 0.96 -2.53
C GLU A 188 5.75 2.01 -2.78
N ALA A 189 4.94 2.35 -1.76
CA ALA A 189 4.01 3.46 -1.85
C ALA A 189 4.74 4.79 -2.16
N LYS A 190 5.85 5.06 -1.47
CA LYS A 190 6.70 6.23 -1.75
C LYS A 190 7.24 6.22 -3.18
N ASN A 191 7.75 5.09 -3.66
CA ASN A 191 8.22 4.95 -5.04
C ASN A 191 7.10 5.26 -6.05
N LYS A 192 5.89 4.75 -5.82
CA LYS A 192 4.74 5.03 -6.69
C LYS A 192 4.32 6.50 -6.62
N ILE A 193 4.27 7.11 -5.44
CA ILE A 193 3.93 8.55 -5.31
C ILE A 193 4.97 9.43 -6.01
N LYS A 194 6.27 9.07 -5.96
CA LYS A 194 7.31 9.75 -6.75
C LYS A 194 7.03 9.69 -8.25
N SER A 195 6.60 8.53 -8.77
CA SER A 195 6.19 8.40 -10.17
C SER A 195 4.97 9.26 -10.54
N TYR A 196 4.24 9.79 -9.56
CA TYR A 196 3.10 10.70 -9.76
C TYR A 196 3.48 12.18 -9.59
N GLY A 197 4.78 12.48 -9.43
CA GLY A 197 5.30 13.83 -9.21
C GLY A 197 5.31 14.28 -7.74
N GLY A 198 5.01 13.39 -6.79
CA GLY A 198 5.20 13.66 -5.37
C GLY A 198 6.65 13.46 -4.92
N GLN A 199 6.98 13.93 -3.73
CA GLN A 199 8.29 13.76 -3.08
C GLN A 199 8.25 12.70 -1.98
N ASP A 200 7.16 12.65 -1.23
CA ASP A 200 6.97 11.69 -0.14
C ASP A 200 5.49 11.38 0.10
N VAL A 201 5.21 10.38 0.93
CA VAL A 201 3.85 10.02 1.32
C VAL A 201 3.79 9.44 2.72
N TYR A 202 2.73 9.81 3.43
CA TYR A 202 2.33 9.21 4.70
C TYR A 202 1.03 8.45 4.47
N LEU A 203 0.98 7.20 4.94
CA LEU A 203 -0.18 6.33 4.77
C LEU A 203 -0.90 6.16 6.10
N TYR A 204 -2.19 6.45 6.09
CA TYR A 204 -3.07 6.36 7.26
C TYR A 204 -4.18 5.35 7.02
N GLY A 205 -4.17 4.26 7.77
CA GLY A 205 -5.14 3.19 7.72
C GLY A 205 -4.78 2.08 8.70
N ILE A 206 -5.67 1.08 8.81
CA ILE A 206 -5.51 0.01 9.80
C ILE A 206 -5.28 -1.29 9.07
N MET A 207 -4.03 -1.76 9.11
CA MET A 207 -3.65 -3.11 8.72
C MET A 207 -3.33 -3.87 10.00
N ASN A 208 -4.21 -4.80 10.36
CA ASN A 208 -3.97 -5.71 11.46
C ASN A 208 -2.93 -6.73 11.00
N MET A 209 -1.82 -6.81 11.72
CA MET A 209 -0.80 -7.79 11.42
C MET A 209 -1.31 -9.20 11.76
N PRO A 210 -0.68 -10.26 11.20
CA PRO A 210 -0.97 -11.62 11.60
C PRO A 210 -0.97 -11.82 13.13
N THR A 211 -1.50 -12.94 13.58
CA THR A 211 -1.27 -13.48 14.92
C THR A 211 -1.06 -14.98 14.79
N PRO A 212 -0.60 -15.70 15.84
CA PRO A 212 -0.58 -17.16 15.82
C PRO A 212 -1.95 -17.76 15.46
N GLU A 213 -3.05 -17.12 15.87
CA GLU A 213 -4.42 -17.51 15.57
C GLU A 213 -4.89 -17.08 14.16
N LYS A 214 -4.29 -16.02 13.59
CA LYS A 214 -4.64 -15.43 12.30
C LYS A 214 -3.38 -15.13 11.48
N PRO A 215 -2.79 -16.09 10.76
CA PRO A 215 -1.44 -15.95 10.18
C PRO A 215 -1.34 -15.06 8.93
N GLN A 216 -2.25 -14.09 8.76
CA GLN A 216 -2.31 -13.18 7.61
C GLN A 216 -2.53 -11.72 8.03
N VAL A 217 -2.00 -10.77 7.26
CA VAL A 217 -2.33 -9.34 7.44
C VAL A 217 -3.81 -9.14 7.10
N ILE A 218 -4.59 -8.58 8.02
CA ILE A 218 -6.03 -8.36 7.89
C ILE A 218 -6.35 -6.87 7.81
N GLY A 219 -7.09 -6.46 6.79
CA GLY A 219 -7.59 -5.09 6.68
C GLY A 219 -8.69 -4.78 7.69
N SER A 220 -8.90 -3.50 7.97
CA SER A 220 -9.97 -3.06 8.86
C SER A 220 -11.11 -2.40 8.10
N ASP A 221 -12.34 -2.76 8.48
CA ASP A 221 -13.57 -2.07 8.10
C ASP A 221 -13.81 -0.77 8.90
N ARG A 222 -12.92 -0.43 9.84
CA ARG A 222 -13.13 0.69 10.77
C ARG A 222 -13.21 2.03 10.06
N LEU A 223 -12.34 2.30 9.08
CA LEU A 223 -12.41 3.53 8.29
C LEU A 223 -13.70 3.60 7.45
N ILE A 224 -14.13 2.47 6.86
CA ILE A 224 -15.42 2.38 6.15
C ILE A 224 -16.57 2.72 7.10
N SER A 225 -16.54 2.17 8.31
CA SER A 225 -17.56 2.40 9.33
C SER A 225 -17.59 3.86 9.79
N ILE A 226 -16.43 4.49 9.98
CA ILE A 226 -16.32 5.91 10.34
C ILE A 226 -16.96 6.79 9.26
N PHE A 227 -16.59 6.59 7.99
CA PHE A 227 -17.22 7.30 6.89
C PHE A 227 -18.72 6.97 6.79
N GLY A 228 -19.12 5.72 7.01
CA GLY A 228 -20.52 5.29 6.95
C GLY A 228 -21.40 6.00 7.97
N ASN A 229 -20.91 6.16 9.21
CA ASN A 229 -21.61 6.90 10.26
C ASN A 229 -21.77 8.38 9.92
N LEU A 230 -20.74 9.01 9.33
CA LEU A 230 -20.83 10.40 8.85
C LEU A 230 -21.88 10.55 7.75
N PHE A 231 -21.96 9.60 6.83
CA PHE A 231 -22.96 9.61 5.77
C PHE A 231 -24.39 9.47 6.29
N LYS A 232 -24.64 8.56 7.23
CA LYS A 232 -25.97 8.34 7.80
C LYS A 232 -26.47 9.52 8.62
N ASN A 233 -25.60 10.11 9.44
CA ASN A 233 -26.02 11.10 10.44
C ASN A 233 -25.98 12.54 9.94
N GLN A 234 -25.15 12.86 8.94
CA GLN A 234 -24.91 14.23 8.49
C GLN A 234 -24.87 14.35 6.95
N GLN A 235 -25.45 13.36 6.26
CA GLN A 235 -25.66 13.30 4.80
C GLN A 235 -24.51 13.89 3.96
N GLY A 236 -23.33 13.27 4.09
CA GLY A 236 -22.16 13.62 3.26
C GLY A 236 -21.26 14.72 3.83
N ALA A 237 -21.41 15.06 5.12
CA ALA A 237 -20.45 15.88 5.84
C ALA A 237 -19.01 15.32 5.71
N SER A 238 -18.03 16.22 5.58
CA SER A 238 -16.62 15.86 5.51
C SER A 238 -16.13 15.29 6.85
N LEU A 239 -15.24 14.31 6.77
CA LEU A 239 -14.51 13.81 7.93
C LEU A 239 -13.51 14.88 8.40
N GLN A 240 -13.61 15.29 9.66
CA GLN A 240 -12.71 16.25 10.27
C GLN A 240 -11.44 15.55 10.78
N ALA A 241 -10.30 16.16 10.49
CA ALA A 241 -9.00 15.69 10.94
C ALA A 241 -8.09 16.87 11.29
N GLU A 242 -7.00 16.56 11.98
CA GLU A 242 -5.91 17.48 12.27
C GLU A 242 -4.64 16.94 11.63
N ILE A 243 -3.86 17.83 11.01
CA ILE A 243 -2.50 17.53 10.55
C ILE A 243 -1.53 18.48 11.23
N THR A 244 -0.44 17.93 11.79
CA THR A 244 0.70 18.71 12.27
C THR A 244 1.83 18.57 11.28
N ILE A 245 2.33 19.71 10.84
CA ILE A 245 3.38 19.81 9.83
C ILE A 245 4.56 20.54 10.43
N LYS A 246 5.74 20.03 10.14
CA LYS A 246 7.02 20.63 10.46
C LYS A 246 7.69 21.15 9.19
N ASP A 247 8.08 22.41 9.21
CA ASP A 247 8.98 23.00 8.23
C ASP A 247 10.43 22.63 8.60
N LYS A 248 11.15 22.01 7.67
CA LYS A 248 12.52 21.51 7.89
C LYS A 248 13.56 22.63 7.89
N ILE A 249 13.27 23.79 7.30
CA ILE A 249 14.21 24.92 7.18
C ILE A 249 14.32 25.65 8.51
N ASN A 250 13.17 26.03 9.09
CA ASN A 250 13.12 26.82 10.32
C ASN A 250 12.71 26.00 11.56
N ASN A 251 12.48 24.69 11.40
CA ASN A 251 12.13 23.74 12.46
C ASN A 251 10.81 24.09 13.18
N GLN A 252 9.94 24.92 12.59
CA GLN A 252 8.65 25.30 13.16
C GLN A 252 7.58 24.25 12.86
N GLU A 253 6.68 24.03 13.83
CA GLU A 253 5.52 23.18 13.68
C GLU A 253 4.22 24.00 13.66
N LYS A 254 3.29 23.62 12.79
CA LYS A 254 1.95 24.20 12.73
C LYS A 254 0.92 23.11 12.52
N THR A 255 -0.17 23.19 13.29
CA THR A 255 -1.31 22.28 13.20
C THR A 255 -2.44 22.95 12.43
N TYR A 256 -3.06 22.18 11.55
CA TYR A 256 -4.21 22.60 10.74
C TYR A 256 -5.38 21.65 10.95
N GLN A 257 -6.56 22.22 11.11
CA GLN A 257 -7.81 21.47 11.01
C GLN A 257 -8.21 21.36 9.55
N ILE A 258 -8.50 20.15 9.10
CA ILE A 258 -8.76 19.85 7.69
C ILE A 258 -10.03 19.04 7.51
N LEU A 259 -10.61 19.17 6.31
CA LEU A 259 -11.78 18.42 5.88
C LEU A 259 -11.41 17.41 4.79
N LEU A 260 -11.72 16.14 5.05
CA LEU A 260 -11.59 15.03 4.11
C LEU A 260 -12.97 14.73 3.49
N SER A 261 -13.08 14.75 2.17
CA SER A 261 -14.37 14.65 1.49
C SER A 261 -14.97 13.24 1.56
N SER A 262 -15.97 13.07 2.42
CA SER A 262 -16.76 11.84 2.50
C SER A 262 -17.43 11.52 1.18
N LYS A 263 -18.00 12.51 0.47
CA LYS A 263 -18.59 12.33 -0.88
C LYS A 263 -17.62 11.65 -1.85
N ILE A 264 -16.37 12.14 -1.92
CA ILE A 264 -15.34 11.56 -2.77
C ILE A 264 -14.99 10.14 -2.30
N PHE A 265 -14.86 9.92 -0.99
CA PHE A 265 -14.59 8.59 -0.44
C PHE A 265 -15.66 7.57 -0.82
N ASN A 266 -16.94 7.93 -0.69
CA ASN A 266 -18.05 7.03 -1.03
C ASN A 266 -18.08 6.66 -2.51
N GLU A 267 -17.99 7.66 -3.39
CA GLU A 267 -17.92 7.44 -4.84
C GLU A 267 -16.68 6.63 -5.24
N PHE A 268 -15.58 6.78 -4.51
CA PHE A 268 -14.40 5.96 -4.66
C PHE A 268 -14.66 4.48 -4.31
N ILE A 269 -15.24 4.18 -3.14
CA ILE A 269 -15.57 2.80 -2.76
C ILE A 269 -16.57 2.17 -3.74
N LYS A 270 -17.60 2.91 -4.18
CA LYS A 270 -18.53 2.46 -5.23
C LYS A 270 -17.80 2.08 -6.52
N THR A 271 -16.88 2.93 -6.95
CA THR A 271 -16.10 2.68 -8.17
C THR A 271 -15.23 1.43 -8.03
N ILE A 272 -14.60 1.23 -6.88
CA ILE A 272 -13.79 0.04 -6.60
C ILE A 272 -14.63 -1.23 -6.66
N LEU A 273 -15.79 -1.25 -5.99
CA LEU A 273 -16.70 -2.40 -6.01
C LEU A 273 -17.26 -2.72 -7.40
N SER A 274 -17.53 -1.69 -8.20
CA SER A 274 -17.98 -1.87 -9.59
C SER A 274 -16.88 -2.46 -10.48
N ARG A 275 -15.63 -2.05 -10.30
CA ARG A 275 -14.48 -2.53 -11.09
C ARG A 275 -13.99 -3.91 -10.64
N HIS A 276 -14.06 -4.18 -9.35
CA HIS A 276 -13.53 -5.38 -8.72
C HIS A 276 -14.64 -6.17 -8.04
N LYS A 277 -15.56 -6.70 -8.84
CA LYS A 277 -16.76 -7.41 -8.35
C LYS A 277 -16.43 -8.62 -7.44
N GLY A 278 -15.27 -9.24 -7.59
CA GLY A 278 -14.87 -10.36 -6.73
C GLY A 278 -14.51 -9.98 -5.28
N ILE A 279 -14.36 -8.68 -4.97
CA ILE A 279 -14.13 -8.21 -3.60
C ILE A 279 -15.24 -8.67 -2.65
N THR A 280 -16.51 -8.54 -3.06
CA THR A 280 -17.64 -8.87 -2.18
C THR A 280 -17.72 -10.34 -1.82
N ASN A 281 -17.09 -11.21 -2.62
CA ASN A 281 -17.06 -12.66 -2.37
C ASN A 281 -16.06 -13.03 -1.28
N VAL A 282 -14.93 -12.31 -1.21
CA VAL A 282 -13.85 -12.59 -0.26
C VAL A 282 -13.88 -11.70 0.98
N ASN A 283 -14.47 -10.51 0.87
CA ASN A 283 -14.65 -9.57 1.97
C ASN A 283 -16.05 -8.92 1.91
N PRO A 284 -17.10 -9.59 2.43
CA PRO A 284 -18.46 -9.06 2.43
C PRO A 284 -18.63 -7.81 3.30
N LYS A 285 -17.68 -7.51 4.19
CA LYS A 285 -17.69 -6.30 5.03
C LYS A 285 -17.16 -5.08 4.29
N PHE A 286 -16.41 -5.26 3.20
CA PHE A 286 -15.99 -4.17 2.33
C PHE A 286 -17.17 -3.74 1.46
N LYS A 287 -17.94 -2.77 1.95
CA LYS A 287 -19.16 -2.26 1.31
C LYS A 287 -19.17 -0.74 1.23
N ILE A 288 -20.11 -0.22 0.45
CA ILE A 288 -20.35 1.21 0.28
C ILE A 288 -20.69 1.82 1.66
N PRO A 289 -19.96 2.85 2.13
CA PRO A 289 -20.27 3.52 3.39
C PRO A 289 -21.72 4.03 3.44
N GLY A 290 -22.44 3.68 4.50
CA GLY A 290 -23.80 4.16 4.73
C GLY A 290 -24.91 3.30 4.11
N GLU A 291 -24.59 2.37 3.21
CA GLU A 291 -25.54 1.38 2.68
C GLU A 291 -25.48 0.12 3.56
N ASP A 292 -26.48 -0.06 4.42
CA ASP A 292 -26.79 -1.38 4.97
C ASP A 292 -27.78 -2.06 4.01
N LYS A 293 -27.35 -3.18 3.42
CA LYS A 293 -28.28 -4.13 2.81
C LYS A 293 -28.80 -5.05 3.89
#